data_AF-A0A059EW45-F1
#
_entry.id   AF-A0A059EW45-F1
#
_cell.length_a   1.000
_cell.length_b   1.000
_cell.length_c   1.000
_cell.angle_alpha   90.00
_cell.angle_beta   90.00
_cell.angle_gamma   90.00
#
_symmetry.space_group_name_H-M   'P 1'
#
loop_
_entity.id
_entity.type
_entity.pdbx_description
1 polymer ?
#
loop_
_entity_poly.entity_id
_entity_poly.type
_entity_poly.pdbx_seq_one_letter_code
_entity_poly.pdbx_strand_id
1 'polypeptide(L)'
;MNTAFQLEKGFYKMNQEEVIEYLMSNKYLKKEIYCQKCGVPLVLVKNKRSQDKYSWRCMFKTCLVYKKYFSLREGSFFRDFKIDLKSVMLIIIKYSCRQQKYQINQSMDYAVKTIKKVIDKLVDLMPQTDFSSNKLG
;
A
#
# COMPACT_ATOMS: atom_id res chain seq x y z
N MET A 1 -7.01 21.18 -0.56
CA MET A 1 -6.32 20.23 -1.47
C MET A 1 -4.86 20.21 -1.04
N ASN A 2 -4.32 19.09 -0.56
CA ASN A 2 -2.91 19.02 -0.15
C ASN A 2 -2.04 18.94 -1.41
N THR A 3 -0.97 19.73 -1.49
CA THR A 3 0.00 19.58 -2.59
C THR A 3 0.77 18.27 -2.44
N ALA A 4 1.34 17.76 -3.52
CA ALA A 4 2.11 16.52 -3.45
C ALA A 4 3.31 16.61 -2.49
N PHE A 5 3.94 17.79 -2.39
CA PHE A 5 4.98 18.08 -1.39
C PHE A 5 4.45 18.01 0.05
N GLN A 6 3.28 18.57 0.33
CA GLN A 6 2.65 18.48 1.65
C GLN A 6 2.29 17.04 2.00
N LEU A 7 1.82 16.27 1.02
CA LEU A 7 1.49 14.86 1.18
C LEU A 7 2.73 14.04 1.53
N GLU A 8 3.80 14.18 0.73
CA GLU A 8 5.09 13.53 0.96
C GLU A 8 5.64 13.85 2.37
N LYS A 9 5.69 15.13 2.72
CA LYS A 9 6.13 15.59 4.05
C LYS A 9 5.26 15.02 5.18
N GLY A 10 3.96 14.87 4.93
CA GLY A 10 3.02 14.21 5.84
C GLY A 10 3.40 12.76 6.10
N PHE A 11 3.62 11.98 5.03
CA PHE A 11 3.99 10.56 5.14
C PHE A 11 5.31 10.33 5.89
N TYR A 12 6.30 11.21 5.71
CA TYR A 12 7.55 11.13 6.48
C TYR A 12 7.33 11.28 7.99
N LYS A 13 6.38 12.13 8.41
CA LYS A 13 6.07 12.38 9.82
C LYS A 13 5.16 11.33 10.45
N MET A 14 4.29 10.70 9.66
CA MET A 14 3.32 9.74 10.17
C MET A 14 4.00 8.50 10.76
N ASN A 15 3.48 7.99 11.87
CA ASN A 15 3.83 6.68 12.38
C ASN A 15 3.08 5.57 11.61
N GLN A 16 3.35 4.31 11.93
CA GLN A 16 2.77 3.17 11.23
C GLN A 16 1.24 3.11 11.32
N GLU A 17 0.68 3.44 12.49
CA GLU A 17 -0.77 3.42 12.74
C GLU A 17 -1.47 4.53 11.96
N GLU A 18 -0.92 5.75 11.98
CA GLU A 18 -1.42 6.89 11.20
C GLU A 18 -1.41 6.60 9.70
N VAL A 19 -0.36 5.94 9.18
CA VAL A 19 -0.31 5.51 7.77
C VAL A 19 -1.45 4.54 7.46
N ILE A 20 -1.70 3.56 8.33
CA ILE A 20 -2.76 2.57 8.12
C ILE A 20 -4.14 3.24 8.15
N GLU A 21 -4.38 4.11 9.13
CA GLU A 21 -5.63 4.87 9.27
C GLU A 21 -5.87 5.77 8.05
N TYR A 22 -4.83 6.47 7.58
CA TYR A 22 -4.90 7.27 6.37
C TYR A 22 -5.29 6.41 5.16
N LEU A 23 -4.64 5.26 4.97
CA LEU A 23 -4.91 4.38 3.84
C LEU A 23 -6.31 3.75 3.91
N MET A 24 -6.80 3.40 5.10
CA MET A 24 -8.17 2.91 5.28
C MET A 24 -9.21 4.00 5.02
N SER A 25 -8.98 5.22 5.52
CA SER A 25 -9.90 6.35 5.35
C SER A 25 -10.03 6.78 3.88
N ASN A 26 -8.95 6.65 3.11
CA ASN A 26 -8.93 6.91 1.67
C ASN A 26 -9.26 5.67 0.82
N LYS A 27 -9.73 4.57 1.43
CA LYS A 27 -10.14 3.32 0.75
C LYS A 27 -9.02 2.61 -0.04
N TYR A 28 -7.76 2.93 0.23
CA TYR A 28 -6.60 2.20 -0.33
C TYR A 28 -6.35 0.86 0.39
N LEU A 29 -6.79 0.77 1.65
CA LEU A 29 -6.89 -0.47 2.43
C LEU A 29 -8.33 -0.68 2.86
N LYS A 30 -8.71 -1.95 3.07
CA LYS A 30 -10.02 -2.28 3.65
C LYS A 30 -10.03 -1.89 5.12
N LYS A 31 -11.06 -1.15 5.55
CA LYS A 31 -11.30 -0.80 6.96
C LYS A 31 -11.90 -1.96 7.77
N GLU A 32 -12.57 -2.88 7.09
CA GLU A 32 -13.14 -4.09 7.68
C GLU A 32 -12.98 -5.25 6.69
N ILE A 33 -12.67 -6.44 7.21
CA ILE A 33 -12.68 -7.67 6.44
C ILE A 33 -13.33 -8.79 7.26
N TYR A 34 -13.91 -9.76 6.55
CA TYR A 34 -14.66 -10.86 7.14
C TYR A 34 -13.88 -12.17 7.00
N CYS A 35 -14.00 -13.03 8.00
CA CYS A 35 -13.40 -14.35 7.97
C CYS A 35 -14.07 -15.21 6.89
N GLN A 36 -13.31 -15.71 5.91
CA GLN A 36 -13.85 -16.59 4.86
C GLN A 36 -14.39 -17.94 5.37
N LYS A 37 -14.10 -18.31 6.63
CA LYS A 37 -14.54 -19.59 7.22
C LYS A 37 -15.77 -19.47 8.12
N CYS A 38 -15.88 -18.41 8.92
CA CYS A 38 -17.01 -18.23 9.84
C CYS A 38 -17.87 -17.00 9.54
N GLY A 39 -17.52 -16.17 8.57
CA GLY A 39 -18.28 -14.97 8.21
C GLY A 39 -18.24 -13.84 9.25
N VAL A 40 -17.55 -14.00 10.39
CA VAL A 40 -17.43 -12.97 11.42
C VAL A 40 -16.36 -11.94 11.04
N PRO A 41 -16.56 -10.64 11.33
CA PRO A 41 -15.53 -9.61 11.17
C PRO A 41 -14.21 -9.98 11.84
N LEU A 42 -13.10 -9.73 11.16
CA LEU A 42 -11.77 -9.89 11.73
C LEU A 42 -11.39 -8.65 12.54
N VAL A 43 -10.62 -8.87 13.60
CA VAL A 43 -10.12 -7.79 14.47
C VAL A 43 -8.72 -7.38 14.01
N LEU A 44 -8.47 -6.09 13.85
CA LEU A 44 -7.14 -5.57 13.59
C LEU A 44 -6.32 -5.59 14.88
N VAL A 45 -5.16 -6.23 14.87
CA VAL A 45 -4.30 -6.35 16.05
C VAL A 45 -2.85 -6.01 15.72
N LYS A 46 -2.12 -5.51 16.72
CA LYS A 46 -0.67 -5.34 16.65
C LYS A 46 -0.01 -6.71 16.47
N ASN A 47 0.84 -6.83 15.46
CA ASN A 47 1.63 -8.02 15.14
C ASN A 47 3.05 -7.62 14.76
N LYS A 48 3.96 -7.59 15.73
CA LYS A 48 5.36 -7.18 15.54
C LYS A 48 6.13 -7.98 14.48
N ARG A 49 5.69 -9.22 14.18
CA ARG A 49 6.31 -10.09 13.17
C ARG A 49 5.88 -9.76 11.74
N SER A 50 4.77 -9.02 11.58
CA SER A 50 4.31 -8.59 10.26
C SER A 50 5.07 -7.36 9.78
N GLN A 51 5.23 -7.26 8.46
CA GLN A 51 5.91 -6.15 7.79
C GLN A 51 5.35 -4.78 8.19
N ASP A 52 4.03 -4.68 8.36
CA ASP A 52 3.36 -3.43 8.73
C ASP A 52 3.05 -3.33 10.23
N LYS A 53 3.58 -4.25 11.05
CA LYS A 53 3.34 -4.34 12.50
C LYS A 53 1.86 -4.53 12.91
N TYR A 54 0.97 -4.75 11.95
CA TYR A 54 -0.46 -4.95 12.13
C TYR A 54 -0.96 -6.10 11.25
N SER A 55 -1.95 -6.83 11.73
CA SER A 55 -2.57 -7.94 11.00
C SER A 55 -4.01 -8.14 11.44
N TRP A 56 -4.82 -8.70 10.56
CA TRP A 56 -6.19 -9.10 10.89
C TRP A 56 -6.19 -10.45 11.60
N ARG A 57 -7.10 -10.65 12.55
CA ARG A 57 -7.18 -11.89 13.33
C ARG A 57 -8.62 -12.32 13.55
N CYS A 58 -8.90 -13.61 13.33
CA CYS A 58 -10.21 -14.16 13.65
C CYS A 58 -10.30 -14.45 15.15
N MET A 59 -11.26 -13.83 15.83
CA MET A 59 -11.45 -13.99 17.28
C MET A 59 -12.69 -14.84 17.64
N PHE A 60 -13.35 -15.43 16.64
CA PHE A 60 -14.48 -16.33 16.85
C PHE A 60 -14.00 -17.71 17.29
N LYS A 61 -14.29 -18.09 18.54
CA LYS A 61 -13.72 -19.27 19.21
C LYS A 61 -14.00 -20.60 18.50
N THR A 62 -15.16 -20.74 17.86
CA THR A 62 -15.57 -21.98 17.16
C THR A 62 -15.14 -22.01 15.70
N CYS A 63 -14.41 -20.99 15.23
CA CYS A 63 -13.90 -20.96 13.87
C CYS A 63 -12.67 -21.85 13.70
N LEU A 64 -12.61 -22.60 12.59
CA LEU A 64 -11.44 -23.41 12.20
C LEU A 64 -10.13 -22.60 12.09
N VAL A 65 -10.22 -21.30 11.85
CA VAL A 65 -9.07 -20.38 11.75
C VAL A 65 -9.00 -19.40 12.93
N TYR A 66 -9.55 -19.78 14.08
CA TYR A 66 -9.46 -19.01 15.32
C TYR A 66 -8.00 -18.62 15.61
N LYS A 67 -7.80 -17.36 15.99
CA LYS A 67 -6.50 -16.74 16.28
C LYS A 67 -5.49 -16.71 15.12
N LYS A 68 -5.84 -17.18 13.92
CA LYS A 68 -4.99 -17.10 12.73
C LYS A 68 -4.84 -15.65 12.27
N TYR A 69 -3.64 -15.30 11.81
CA TYR A 69 -3.31 -14.00 11.24
C TYR A 69 -3.59 -13.95 9.74
N PHE A 70 -4.09 -12.81 9.28
CA PHE A 70 -4.28 -12.49 7.88
C PHE A 70 -3.61 -11.15 7.58
N SER A 71 -3.12 -11.00 6.35
CA SER A 71 -2.40 -9.79 5.93
C SER A 71 -3.30 -8.57 5.99
N LEU A 72 -2.79 -7.47 6.55
CA LEU A 72 -3.45 -6.16 6.50
C LEU A 72 -3.73 -5.71 5.05
N ARG A 73 -2.87 -6.15 4.12
CA ARG A 73 -2.88 -5.77 2.71
C ARG A 73 -3.82 -6.60 1.85
N GLU A 74 -4.56 -7.53 2.45
CA GLU A 74 -5.36 -8.51 1.73
C GLU A 74 -6.40 -7.81 0.83
N GLY A 75 -6.38 -8.16 -0.47
CA GLY A 75 -7.27 -7.57 -1.48
C GLY A 75 -6.98 -6.09 -1.78
N SER A 76 -5.76 -5.62 -1.59
CA SER A 76 -5.34 -4.25 -1.93
C SER A 76 -4.16 -4.23 -2.91
N PHE A 77 -3.86 -3.04 -3.46
CA PHE A 77 -2.67 -2.78 -4.28
C PHE A 77 -1.37 -3.25 -3.60
N PHE A 78 -1.31 -3.19 -2.27
CA PHE A 78 -0.08 -3.38 -1.49
C PHE A 78 0.35 -4.84 -1.30
N ARG A 79 -0.52 -5.82 -1.62
CA ARG A 79 -0.40 -7.23 -1.22
C ARG A 79 0.98 -7.86 -1.48
N ASP A 80 1.58 -7.57 -2.63
CA ASP A 80 2.76 -8.29 -3.14
C ASP A 80 4.09 -7.54 -2.92
N PHE A 81 4.07 -6.42 -2.19
CA PHE A 81 5.28 -5.65 -1.90
C PHE A 81 5.91 -6.11 -0.60
N LYS A 82 7.24 -6.26 -0.64
CA LYS A 82 8.08 -6.63 0.51
C LYS A 82 8.51 -5.44 1.39
N ILE A 83 8.09 -4.23 1.02
CA ILE A 83 8.42 -2.98 1.74
C ILE A 83 7.17 -2.43 2.43
N ASP A 84 7.36 -1.74 3.54
CA ASP A 84 6.28 -1.18 4.36
C ASP A 84 5.36 -0.24 3.56
N LEU A 85 4.12 -0.08 4.03
CA LEU A 85 3.10 0.73 3.35
C LEU A 85 3.53 2.16 3.07
N LYS A 86 4.26 2.80 4.01
CA LYS A 86 4.73 4.18 3.86
C LYS A 86 5.71 4.28 2.70
N SER A 87 6.65 3.35 2.62
CA SER A 87 7.64 3.31 1.55
C SER A 87 7.00 3.12 0.17
N VAL A 88 5.99 2.25 0.06
CA VAL A 88 5.22 2.11 -1.20
C VAL A 88 4.56 3.43 -1.57
N MET A 89 3.91 4.11 -0.62
CA MET A 89 3.24 5.39 -0.88
C MET A 89 4.20 6.50 -1.31
N LEU A 90 5.37 6.62 -0.67
CA LEU A 90 6.38 7.60 -1.05
C LEU A 90 6.87 7.39 -2.49
N ILE A 91 7.10 6.14 -2.90
CA ILE A 91 7.48 5.82 -4.29
C ILE A 91 6.38 6.26 -5.27
N ILE A 92 5.12 5.94 -4.96
CA ILE A 92 3.97 6.34 -5.79
C ILE A 92 3.89 7.86 -5.90
N ILE A 93 4.02 8.60 -4.79
CA ILE A 93 3.95 10.07 -4.79
C ILE A 93 5.07 10.66 -5.63
N LYS A 94 6.32 10.25 -5.40
CA LYS A 94 7.48 10.74 -6.17
C LYS A 94 7.33 10.46 -7.67
N TYR A 95 6.90 9.26 -8.04
CA TYR A 95 6.65 8.90 -9.43
C TYR A 95 5.52 9.72 -10.05
N SER A 96 4.41 9.90 -9.32
CA SER A 96 3.25 10.70 -9.77
C SER A 96 3.61 12.17 -9.98
N CYS A 97 4.59 12.69 -9.24
CA CYS A 97 5.17 14.02 -9.41
C CYS A 97 6.16 14.13 -10.59
N ARG A 98 6.27 13.10 -11.44
CA ARG A 98 7.21 13.03 -12.57
C ARG A 98 8.67 13.15 -12.16
N GLN A 99 9.01 12.79 -10.92
CA GLN A 99 10.40 12.70 -10.51
C GLN A 99 11.10 11.61 -11.33
N GLN A 100 12.33 11.86 -11.76
CA GLN A 100 13.06 10.92 -12.61
C GLN A 100 13.33 9.62 -11.85
N LYS A 101 13.18 8.46 -12.50
CA LYS A 101 13.38 7.13 -11.88
C LYS A 101 14.72 7.01 -11.16
N TYR A 102 15.78 7.58 -11.73
CA TYR A 102 17.11 7.65 -11.11
C TYR A 102 17.08 8.39 -9.77
N GLN A 103 16.45 9.56 -9.70
CA GLN A 103 16.34 10.34 -8.47
C GLN A 103 15.49 9.61 -7.41
N ILE A 104 14.41 8.93 -7.83
CA ILE A 104 13.60 8.10 -6.93
C ILE A 104 14.46 7.00 -6.32
N ASN A 105 15.23 6.27 -7.15
CA ASN A 105 16.12 5.21 -6.70
C ASN A 105 17.17 5.70 -5.70
N GLN A 106 17.72 6.90 -5.87
CA GLN A 106 18.67 7.47 -4.93
C GLN A 106 18.04 7.96 -3.63
N SER A 107 16.77 8.35 -3.66
CA SER A 107 16.08 8.90 -2.48
C SER A 107 15.47 7.84 -1.55
N MET A 108 15.56 6.56 -1.90
CA MET A 108 14.92 5.45 -1.20
C MET A 108 15.95 4.39 -0.83
N ASP A 109 15.93 3.92 0.42
CA ASP A 109 16.83 2.86 0.92
C ASP A 109 16.36 1.45 0.50
N TYR A 110 16.01 1.28 -0.78
CA TYR A 110 15.53 0.01 -1.33
C TYR A 110 16.22 -0.30 -2.66
N ALA A 111 16.41 -1.60 -2.90
CA ALA A 111 16.94 -2.05 -4.17
C ALA A 111 16.09 -1.56 -5.35
N VAL A 112 16.75 -1.14 -6.43
CA VAL A 112 16.10 -0.62 -7.67
C VAL A 112 15.00 -1.56 -8.17
N LYS A 113 15.22 -2.89 -8.10
CA LYS A 113 14.21 -3.90 -8.48
C LYS A 113 12.91 -3.79 -7.68
N THR A 114 12.99 -3.42 -6.41
CA THR A 114 11.84 -3.28 -5.51
C THR A 114 11.06 -2.02 -5.84
N ILE A 115 11.75 -0.91 -6.07
CA ILE A 115 11.16 0.37 -6.48
C ILE A 115 10.48 0.22 -7.85
N LYS A 116 11.19 -0.42 -8.80
CA LYS A 116 10.66 -0.75 -10.12
C LYS A 116 9.36 -1.55 -10.02
N LYS A 117 9.30 -2.59 -9.17
CA LYS A 117 8.08 -3.38 -8.98
C LYS A 117 6.86 -2.54 -8.54
N VAL A 118 7.08 -1.51 -7.71
CA VAL A 118 6.00 -0.60 -7.30
C VAL A 118 5.53 0.26 -8.47
N ILE A 119 6.47 0.84 -9.21
CA ILE A 119 6.18 1.69 -10.37
C ILE A 119 5.50 0.88 -11.49
N ASP A 120 6.01 -0.29 -11.82
CA ASP A 120 5.47 -1.14 -12.88
C ASP A 120 4.02 -1.53 -12.55
N LYS A 121 3.74 -1.96 -11.31
CA LYS A 121 2.36 -2.27 -10.88
C LYS A 121 1.42 -1.07 -10.96
N LEU A 122 1.93 0.15 -10.75
CA LEU A 122 1.14 1.37 -10.90
C LEU A 122 0.87 1.67 -12.38
N VAL A 123 1.88 1.56 -13.24
CA VAL A 123 1.76 1.78 -14.69
C VAL A 123 0.83 0.77 -15.34
N ASP A 124 0.86 -0.50 -14.92
CA ASP A 124 -0.03 -1.56 -15.42
C ASP A 124 -1.52 -1.26 -15.15
N LEU A 125 -1.83 -0.42 -14.17
CA LEU A 125 -3.19 0.04 -13.85
C LEU A 125 -3.60 1.30 -14.61
N MET A 126 -2.65 1.99 -15.24
CA MET A 126 -2.95 3.18 -16.03
C MET A 126 -3.49 2.77 -17.40
N PRO A 127 -4.45 3.54 -17.96
CA PRO A 127 -4.92 3.29 -19.31
C PRO A 127 -3.76 3.44 -20.30
N GLN A 128 -3.76 2.59 -21.33
CA GLN A 128 -2.83 2.72 -22.45
C GLN A 128 -3.02 4.09 -23.08
N THR A 129 -1.90 4.78 -23.34
CA THR A 129 -1.94 6.09 -23.96
C THR A 129 -2.33 5.90 -25.42
N ASP A 130 -3.51 6.41 -25.80
CA ASP A 130 -3.94 6.37 -27.20
C ASP A 130 -3.21 7.48 -27.98
N PHE A 131 -2.32 7.06 -28.88
CA PHE A 131 -1.60 7.95 -29.77
C PHE A 131 -2.30 8.11 -31.13
N SER A 132 -3.51 7.57 -31.31
CA SER A 132 -4.28 7.67 -32.56
C SER A 132 -4.47 9.10 -33.06
N SER A 133 -4.47 10.09 -32.15
CA SER A 133 -4.60 11.51 -32.45
C SER A 133 -3.28 12.29 -32.51
N ASN A 134 -2.12 11.66 -32.30
CA ASN A 134 -0.82 12.35 -32.35
C ASN A 134 -0.41 12.61 -33.81
N LYS A 135 -0.76 13.79 -34.32
CA LYS A 135 -0.38 14.31 -35.66
C LYS A 135 1.04 14.90 -35.73
N LEU A 136 1.84 14.78 -34.68
CA LEU A 136 3.22 15.29 -34.66
C LEU A 136 4.13 14.11 -34.34
N GLY A 137 4.73 13.56 -35.40
CA GLY A 137 5.86 12.64 -35.32
C GLY A 137 7.12 13.31 -34.82
#